data_AF-A0A9P0JXU7-F1
#
_entry.id   AF-A0A9P0JXU7-F1
#
_cell.length_a   1.000
_cell.length_b   1.000
_cell.length_c   1.000
_cell.angle_alpha   90.00
_cell.angle_beta   90.00
_cell.angle_gamma   90.00
#
_symmetry.space_group_name_H-M   'P 1'
#
loop_
_entity.id
_entity.type
_entity.pdbx_description
1 polymer ?
#
loop_
_entity_poly.entity_id
_entity_poly.type
_entity_poly.pdbx_seq_one_letter_code
_entity_poly.pdbx_strand_id
1 'polypeptide(L)'
;MPNTVHKVLVHGCEIIDAFYMNKDLMRVFLLTSDPFISSKKKVSSKANEAVQNYLKKQENDDLGIDLGTITNDAAPSKKSYSD
;
A
#
# COMPACT_ATOMS: atom_id res chain seq x y z
N MET A 1 -16.74 21.94 21.08
CA MET A 1 -15.78 20.81 21.06
C MET A 1 -15.65 20.34 19.61
N PRO A 2 -14.44 20.06 19.08
CA PRO A 2 -14.30 19.59 17.71
C PRO A 2 -15.08 18.29 17.49
N ASN A 3 -15.77 18.17 16.35
CA ASN A 3 -16.73 17.09 16.07
C ASN A 3 -16.12 15.69 16.27
N THR A 4 -14.89 15.47 15.79
CA THR A 4 -14.19 14.19 15.95
C THR A 4 -13.90 13.89 17.41
N VAL A 5 -13.46 14.88 18.20
CA VAL A 5 -13.15 14.69 19.63
C VAL A 5 -14.44 14.39 20.40
N HIS A 6 -15.54 15.06 20.07
CA HIS A 6 -16.84 14.78 20.69
C HIS A 6 -17.30 13.35 20.38
N LYS A 7 -17.23 12.91 19.13
CA LYS A 7 -17.57 11.53 18.74
C LYS A 7 -16.72 10.49 19.45
N VAL A 8 -15.42 10.71 19.57
CA VAL A 8 -14.52 9.76 20.24
C VAL A 8 -14.78 9.71 21.73
N LEU A 9 -14.90 10.86 22.41
CA LEU A 9 -15.05 10.87 23.87
C LEU A 9 -16.47 10.48 24.33
N VAL A 10 -17.50 10.79 23.53
CA VAL A 10 -18.89 10.51 23.92
C VAL A 10 -19.37 9.15 23.40
N HIS A 11 -19.02 8.78 22.17
CA HIS A 11 -19.54 7.58 21.51
C HIS A 11 -18.47 6.50 21.26
N GLY A 12 -17.22 6.72 21.67
CA GLY A 12 -16.12 5.79 21.38
C GLY A 12 -16.37 4.37 21.88
N CYS A 13 -16.91 4.23 23.09
CA CYS A 13 -17.23 2.91 23.66
C CYS A 13 -18.33 2.19 22.87
N GLU A 14 -19.41 2.90 22.53
CA GLU A 14 -20.53 2.34 21.76
C GLU A 14 -20.09 1.88 20.35
N ILE A 15 -19.20 2.65 19.71
CA ILE A 15 -18.64 2.32 18.40
C ILE A 15 -17.77 1.06 18.49
N ILE A 16 -16.93 0.96 19.52
CA ILE A 16 -16.07 -0.19 19.76
C ILE A 16 -16.90 -1.44 20.03
N ASP A 17 -17.90 -1.34 20.90
CA ASP A 17 -18.78 -2.46 21.24
C ASP A 17 -19.57 -2.93 20.02
N ALA A 18 -20.13 -2.00 19.24
CA ALA A 18 -20.82 -2.34 17.99
C ALA A 18 -19.90 -3.08 17.00
N PHE A 19 -18.62 -2.73 16.93
CA PHE A 19 -17.64 -3.42 16.10
C PHE A 19 -17.34 -4.84 16.61
N TYR A 20 -17.13 -5.01 17.93
CA TYR A 20 -16.84 -6.31 18.53
C TYR A 20 -18.02 -7.27 18.55
N MET A 21 -19.25 -6.77 18.68
CA MET A 21 -20.45 -7.61 18.67
C MET A 21 -20.70 -8.25 17.29
N ASN A 22 -20.15 -7.67 16.22
CA ASN A 22 -20.21 -8.22 14.86
C ASN A 22 -19.10 -9.25 14.61
N LYS A 23 -19.23 -10.43 15.25
CA LYS A 23 -18.25 -11.53 15.19
C LYS A 23 -17.92 -11.99 13.76
N ASP A 24 -18.88 -11.94 12.84
CA ASP A 24 -18.65 -12.34 11.46
C ASP A 24 -17.79 -11.34 10.70
N LEU A 25 -18.00 -10.03 10.94
CA LEU A 25 -17.14 -8.98 10.38
C LEU A 25 -15.71 -9.12 10.91
N MET A 26 -15.55 -9.38 12.21
CA MET A 26 -14.25 -9.62 12.83
C MET A 26 -13.54 -10.84 12.26
N ARG A 27 -14.27 -11.94 12.03
CA ARG A 27 -13.71 -13.16 11.42
C ARG A 27 -13.24 -12.89 10.00
N VAL A 28 -14.04 -12.18 9.19
CA VAL A 28 -13.66 -11.80 7.82
C VAL A 28 -12.45 -10.87 7.82
N PHE A 29 -12.43 -9.88 8.71
CA PHE A 29 -11.29 -8.97 8.85
C PHE A 29 -10.01 -9.74 9.18
N LEU A 30 -10.04 -10.63 10.16
CA LEU A 30 -8.88 -11.43 10.55
C LEU A 30 -8.39 -12.32 9.40
N LEU A 31 -9.30 -13.01 8.70
CA LEU A 31 -8.95 -13.91 7.61
C LEU A 31 -8.39 -13.16 6.38
N THR A 32 -8.90 -11.96 6.11
CA THR A 32 -8.48 -11.16 4.94
C THR A 32 -7.21 -10.35 5.19
N SER A 33 -6.91 -10.03 6.44
CA SER A 33 -5.65 -9.36 6.85
C SER A 33 -4.52 -10.34 7.14
N ASP A 34 -4.80 -11.64 7.21
CA ASP A 34 -3.79 -12.68 7.37
C ASP A 34 -2.78 -12.65 6.20
N PRO A 35 -1.47 -12.43 6.47
CA PRO A 35 -0.45 -12.32 5.42
C PRO A 35 -0.30 -13.59 4.58
N PHE A 36 -0.45 -14.76 5.19
CA PHE A 36 -0.35 -16.05 4.51
C PHE A 36 -1.51 -16.23 3.54
N ILE A 37 -2.74 -15.96 3.99
CA ILE A 37 -3.94 -16.05 3.16
C ILE A 37 -3.91 -14.99 2.05
N SER A 38 -3.54 -13.75 2.38
CA SER A 38 -3.39 -12.66 1.43
C SER A 38 -2.41 -13.00 0.31
N SER A 39 -1.25 -13.60 0.64
CA SER A 39 -0.24 -14.00 -0.34
C SER A 39 -0.69 -15.07 -1.33
N LYS A 40 -1.64 -15.92 -0.93
CA LYS A 40 -2.19 -17.02 -1.76
C LYS A 40 -3.51 -16.66 -2.43
N LYS A 41 -4.10 -15.52 -2.08
CA LYS A 41 -5.36 -15.06 -2.64
C LYS A 41 -5.16 -14.67 -4.10
N LYS A 42 -5.87 -15.34 -5.00
CA LYS A 42 -5.88 -14.98 -6.43
C LYS A 42 -6.53 -13.61 -6.60
N VAL A 43 -5.71 -12.59 -6.82
CA VAL A 43 -6.19 -11.25 -7.16
C VAL A 43 -6.70 -11.28 -8.61
N SER A 44 -8.00 -11.51 -8.78
CA SER A 44 -8.65 -11.40 -10.09
C SER A 44 -9.03 -9.94 -10.33
N SER A 45 -8.09 -9.16 -10.86
CA SER A 45 -8.33 -7.77 -11.26
C SER A 45 -9.07 -7.69 -12.60
N LYS A 46 -10.35 -8.05 -12.61
CA LYS A 46 -11.25 -7.61 -13.71
C LYS A 46 -11.62 -6.13 -13.56
N ALA A 47 -11.30 -5.51 -12.43
CA ALA A 47 -11.52 -4.10 -12.19
C ALA A 47 -10.36 -3.27 -12.77
N ASN A 48 -10.65 -2.69 -13.94
CA ASN A 48 -10.09 -1.47 -14.50
C ASN A 48 -8.55 -1.44 -14.67
N GLU A 49 -8.12 -1.92 -15.83
CA GLU A 49 -6.74 -1.84 -16.35
C GLU A 49 -6.11 -0.44 -16.17
N ALA A 50 -6.92 0.62 -16.24
CA ALA A 50 -6.53 2.00 -15.96
C ALA A 50 -6.00 2.22 -14.53
N VAL A 51 -6.61 1.60 -13.52
CA VAL A 51 -6.18 1.71 -12.11
C VAL A 51 -4.87 0.95 -11.91
N GLN A 52 -4.69 -0.19 -12.56
CA GLN A 52 -3.42 -0.92 -12.52
C GLN A 52 -2.28 -0.16 -13.21
N ASN A 53 -2.56 0.43 -14.36
CA ASN A 53 -1.57 1.22 -15.09
C ASN A 53 -1.19 2.49 -14.32
N TYR A 54 -2.15 3.11 -13.63
CA TYR A 54 -1.86 4.24 -12.74
C TYR A 54 -0.98 3.85 -11.55
N LEU A 55 -1.29 2.73 -10.87
CA LEU A 55 -0.48 2.25 -9.74
C LEU A 55 0.93 1.81 -10.16
N LYS A 56 1.08 1.14 -11.30
CA LYS A 56 2.40 0.77 -11.86
C LYS A 56 3.23 1.97 -12.28
N LYS A 57 2.59 3.06 -12.71
CA LYS A 57 3.28 4.29 -13.10
C LYS A 57 3.95 4.97 -11.90
N GLN A 58 3.32 4.93 -10.72
CA GLN A 58 3.96 5.43 -9.49
C GLN A 58 5.17 4.60 -9.04
N GLU A 59 5.26 3.31 -9.40
CA GLU A 59 6.42 2.47 -9.05
C GLU A 59 7.66 2.78 -9.91
N ASN A 60 7.48 3.44 -11.06
CA ASN A 60 8.56 3.76 -12.01
C ASN A 60 8.99 5.23 -12.00
N ASP A 61 8.21 6.13 -11.40
CA ASP A 61 8.50 7.57 -11.32
C ASP A 61 8.82 7.95 -9.85
N ASP A 62 10.11 7.81 -9.47
CA ASP A 62 10.84 8.42 -8.31
C ASP A 62 10.35 8.11 -6.87
N LEU A 63 11.17 7.55 -5.96
CA LEU A 63 12.52 7.97 -5.60
C LEU A 63 13.38 6.75 -5.19
N GLY A 64 14.46 6.52 -5.93
CA GLY A 64 15.59 5.74 -5.45
C GLY A 64 16.23 6.42 -4.25
N ILE A 65 15.98 5.90 -3.06
CA ILE A 65 16.94 6.01 -1.96
C ILE A 65 17.59 4.63 -1.84
N ASP A 66 18.55 4.36 -2.73
CA ASP A 66 19.46 3.25 -2.54
C ASP A 66 20.43 3.62 -1.41
N LEU A 67 20.11 3.19 -0.19
CA LEU A 67 20.94 3.40 1.00
C LEU A 67 22.07 2.35 1.08
N GLY A 68 22.69 2.04 -0.05
CA GLY A 68 23.81 1.13 -0.13
C GLY A 68 24.68 1.47 -1.33
N THR A 69 25.98 1.66 -1.09
CA THR A 69 27.01 1.67 -2.15
C THR A 69 27.17 2.98 -2.94
N ILE A 70 27.47 4.08 -2.22
CA ILE A 70 28.41 5.07 -2.78
C ILE A 70 29.80 4.43 -2.74
N THR A 71 30.18 3.71 -3.80
CA THR A 71 31.59 3.50 -4.13
C THR A 71 31.86 4.20 -5.44
N ASN A 72 32.48 5.37 -5.30
CA ASN A 72 33.15 6.09 -6.37
C ASN A 72 34.11 5.13 -7.08
N ASP A 73 33.87 4.81 -8.34
CA ASP A 73 34.95 4.45 -9.26
C ASP A 73 34.55 4.74 -10.71
N ALA A 74 35.05 5.89 -11.16
CA ALA A 74 35.66 6.16 -12.46
C ALA A 74 35.06 5.52 -13.73
N ALA A 75 34.38 6.36 -14.54
CA ALA A 75 34.72 6.81 -15.90
C ALA A 75 35.31 5.80 -16.95
N PRO A 76 35.35 6.10 -18.28
CA PRO A 76 34.73 7.18 -19.07
C PRO A 76 33.99 6.70 -20.35
N SER A 77 33.22 7.62 -20.93
CA SER A 77 32.95 7.85 -22.37
C SER A 77 33.78 7.03 -23.38
N LYS A 78 33.11 6.43 -24.39
CA LYS A 78 33.58 6.45 -25.80
C LYS A 78 32.43 6.53 -26.83
N LYS A 79 32.58 7.55 -27.70
CA LYS A 79 31.92 7.84 -28.99
C LYS A 79 31.90 6.66 -29.97
N SER A 80 30.96 6.70 -30.94
CA SER A 80 31.20 6.68 -32.42
C SER A 80 29.95 6.17 -33.16
N TYR A 81 29.57 6.54 -34.38
CA TYR A 81 29.82 7.63 -35.34
C TYR A 81 28.71 7.47 -36.40
N SER A 82 28.49 8.51 -37.20
CA SER A 82 27.58 8.61 -38.35
C SER A 82 27.67 7.48 -39.40
N ASP A 83 26.64 7.37 -40.24
CA ASP A 83 26.71 7.62 -41.69
C ASP A 83 25.38 8.25 -42.17
#